data_AF-A0A511N7I4-F1
#
_entry.id   AF-A0A511N7I4-F1
#
_cell.length_a   1.000
_cell.length_b   1.000
_cell.length_c   1.000
_cell.angle_alpha   90.00
_cell.angle_beta   90.00
_cell.angle_gamma   90.00
#
_symmetry.space_group_name_H-M   'P 1'
#
loop_
_entity.id
_entity.type
_entity.pdbx_description
1 polymer ?
#
loop_
_entity_poly.entity_id
_entity_poly.type
_entity_poly.pdbx_seq_one_letter_code
_entity_poly.pdbx_strand_id
1 'polypeptide(L)'
;MEQERKAPLFEEHPFMYCLWHLEHNYRTYQAFRELADRYREFNPHRMLSADMICHVIRFELGMRNDGDAFHISNNLTSFYARVYRLEHPEANFGLRPTWMNQLTDDQWDEVRDVLRRMKEQHENL
;
A
#
# COMPACT_ATOMS: atom_id res chain seq x y z
N MET A 1 15.24 12.85 18.86
CA MET A 1 15.02 11.45 19.26
C MET A 1 13.64 11.07 18.77
N GLU A 2 13.57 10.55 17.55
CA GLU A 2 12.34 10.06 16.96
C GLU A 2 12.07 8.71 17.62
N GLN A 3 11.12 8.70 18.55
CA GLN A 3 10.72 7.48 19.25
C GLN A 3 10.08 6.58 18.20
N GLU A 4 10.79 5.52 17.77
CA GLU A 4 10.28 4.52 16.83
C GLU A 4 8.90 4.05 17.32
N ARG A 5 7.84 4.56 16.69
CA ARG A 5 6.47 4.14 16.98
C ARG A 5 6.33 2.73 16.44
N LYS A 6 6.44 1.75 17.33
CA LYS A 6 6.22 0.32 17.04
C LYS A 6 4.90 0.13 16.28
N ALA A 7 4.93 -0.73 15.26
CA ALA A 7 3.74 -1.07 14.49
C ALA A 7 2.63 -1.67 15.38
N PRO A 8 1.34 -1.33 15.14
CA PRO A 8 0.21 -2.01 15.78
C PRO A 8 0.21 -3.51 15.49
N LEU A 9 -0.37 -4.33 16.37
CA LEU A 9 -0.60 -5.75 16.04
C LEU A 9 -1.74 -5.86 15.04
N PHE A 10 -1.52 -6.55 13.92
CA PHE A 10 -2.51 -6.67 12.85
C PHE A 10 -3.76 -7.41 13.33
N GLU A 11 -3.59 -8.44 14.14
CA GLU A 11 -4.65 -9.30 14.67
C GLU A 11 -5.64 -8.52 15.55
N GLU A 12 -5.18 -7.43 16.18
CA GLU A 12 -5.97 -6.59 17.08
C GLU A 12 -6.50 -5.34 16.36
N HIS A 13 -5.67 -4.73 15.52
CA HIS A 13 -5.96 -3.44 14.88
C HIS A 13 -5.58 -3.44 13.39
N PRO A 14 -6.29 -4.20 12.54
CA PRO A 14 -5.87 -4.42 11.15
C PRO A 14 -5.88 -3.14 10.31
N PHE A 15 -6.84 -2.24 10.53
CA PHE A 15 -6.89 -0.93 9.88
C PHE A 15 -5.71 -0.05 10.30
N MET A 16 -5.47 0.09 11.62
CA MET A 16 -4.39 0.92 12.14
C MET A 16 -3.02 0.41 11.68
N TYR A 17 -2.84 -0.92 11.58
CA TYR A 17 -1.64 -1.51 11.01
C TYR A 17 -1.42 -1.10 9.54
N CYS A 18 -2.47 -1.20 8.70
CA CYS A 18 -2.38 -0.78 7.29
C CYS A 18 -2.07 0.72 7.16
N LEU A 19 -2.69 1.56 7.98
CA LEU A 19 -2.47 3.00 7.98
C LEU A 19 -1.05 3.35 8.45
N TRP A 20 -0.61 2.75 9.56
CA TRP A 20 0.76 2.89 10.06
C TRP A 20 1.77 2.48 8.98
N HIS A 21 1.50 1.40 8.26
CA HIS A 21 2.38 0.93 7.18
C HIS A 21 2.45 1.93 6.02
N LEU A 22 1.31 2.51 5.61
CA LEU A 22 1.29 3.53 4.56
C LEU A 22 2.11 4.76 4.96
N GLU A 23 2.01 5.18 6.22
CA GLU A 23 2.72 6.35 6.75
C GLU A 23 4.22 6.10 6.91
N HIS A 24 4.64 5.00 7.52
CA HIS A 24 6.05 4.79 7.91
C HIS A 24 6.86 4.05 6.83
N ASN A 25 6.18 3.42 5.86
CA ASN A 25 6.82 2.64 4.81
C ASN A 25 6.37 3.09 3.42
N TYR A 26 6.12 4.40 3.26
CA TYR A 26 5.53 4.97 2.06
C TYR A 26 6.27 4.61 0.77
N ARG A 27 7.60 4.55 0.79
CA ARG A 27 8.43 4.13 -0.37
C ARG A 27 8.02 2.78 -0.94
N THR A 28 7.46 1.90 -0.12
CA THR A 28 6.91 0.62 -0.59
C THR A 28 5.65 0.82 -1.43
N TYR A 29 4.72 1.66 -0.96
CA TYR A 29 3.52 1.98 -1.72
C TYR A 29 3.88 2.74 -3.00
N GLN A 30 4.85 3.66 -2.93
CA GLN A 30 5.36 4.36 -4.10
C GLN A 30 5.87 3.38 -5.17
N ALA A 31 6.72 2.42 -4.79
CA ALA A 31 7.20 1.37 -5.70
C ALA A 31 6.06 0.49 -6.26
N PHE A 32 5.04 0.21 -5.44
CA PHE A 32 3.82 -0.47 -5.88
C PHE A 32 3.08 0.32 -6.95
N ARG A 33 2.85 1.62 -6.72
CA ARG A 33 2.18 2.52 -7.66
C ARG A 33 2.94 2.58 -8.98
N GLU A 34 4.24 2.84 -8.95
CA GLU A 34 5.09 2.95 -10.14
C GLU A 34 5.13 1.66 -10.97
N LEU A 35 5.15 0.48 -10.33
CA LEU A 35 5.10 -0.78 -11.04
C LEU A 35 3.70 -1.07 -11.62
N ALA A 36 2.63 -0.73 -10.88
CA ALA A 36 1.26 -0.84 -11.38
C ALA A 36 1.03 0.08 -12.59
N ASP A 37 1.52 1.32 -12.55
CA ASP A 37 1.47 2.27 -13.66
C ASP A 37 2.15 1.72 -14.91
N ARG A 38 3.39 1.21 -14.78
CA ARG A 38 4.12 0.58 -15.90
C ARG A 38 3.36 -0.58 -16.53
N TYR A 39 2.69 -1.42 -15.74
CA TYR A 39 1.88 -2.51 -16.29
C TYR A 39 0.64 -2.02 -17.03
N ARG A 40 0.05 -0.90 -16.60
CA ARG A 40 -1.12 -0.30 -17.23
C ARG A 40 -0.79 0.50 -18.48
N GLU A 41 0.36 1.17 -18.52
CA GLU A 41 0.84 1.85 -19.74
C GLU A 41 0.91 0.89 -20.93
N PHE A 42 1.35 -0.35 -20.70
CA PHE A 42 1.41 -1.38 -21.74
C PHE A 42 0.04 -1.98 -22.08
N ASN A 43 -0.83 -2.16 -21.08
CA ASN A 43 -2.20 -2.64 -21.27
C ASN A 43 -3.14 -2.08 -20.19
N PRO A 44 -3.90 -1.00 -20.49
CA PRO A 44 -4.74 -0.32 -19.50
C PRO A 44 -5.87 -1.19 -18.93
N HIS A 45 -6.29 -2.22 -19.66
CA HIS A 45 -7.40 -3.11 -19.28
C HIS A 45 -6.94 -4.40 -18.59
N ARG A 46 -5.63 -4.60 -18.44
CA ARG A 46 -5.07 -5.79 -17.83
C ARG A 46 -5.55 -5.92 -16.39
N MET A 47 -5.95 -7.13 -16.01
CA MET A 47 -6.15 -7.48 -14.61
C MET A 47 -4.78 -7.51 -13.90
N LEU A 48 -4.61 -6.64 -12.91
CA LEU A 48 -3.43 -6.54 -12.08
C LEU A 48 -3.53 -7.48 -10.87
N SER A 49 -2.39 -8.08 -10.50
CA SER A 49 -2.25 -8.87 -9.28
C SER A 49 -1.39 -8.10 -8.29
N ALA A 50 -2.01 -7.68 -7.19
CA ALA A 50 -1.31 -6.96 -6.14
C ALA A 50 -0.25 -7.82 -5.46
N ASP A 51 -0.52 -9.13 -5.32
CA ASP A 51 0.46 -10.10 -4.81
C ASP A 51 1.68 -10.21 -5.73
N MET A 52 1.47 -10.23 -7.04
CA MET A 52 2.55 -10.27 -8.02
C MET A 52 3.40 -8.99 -8.00
N ILE A 53 2.77 -7.82 -7.97
CA ILE A 53 3.47 -6.53 -7.86
C ILE A 53 4.30 -6.50 -6.57
N CYS A 54 3.72 -6.89 -5.43
CA CYS A 54 4.45 -6.95 -4.16
C CYS A 54 5.57 -7.99 -4.16
N HIS A 55 5.40 -9.11 -4.87
CA HIS A 55 6.46 -10.10 -5.05
C HIS A 55 7.64 -9.50 -5.84
N VAL A 56 7.38 -8.83 -6.96
CA VAL A 56 8.42 -8.14 -7.73
C VAL A 56 9.15 -7.11 -6.88
N ILE A 57 8.44 -6.30 -6.11
CA ILE A 57 9.03 -5.32 -5.18
C ILE A 57 9.97 -6.00 -4.17
N ARG A 58 9.57 -7.13 -3.59
CA ARG A 58 10.42 -7.90 -2.65
C ARG A 58 11.72 -8.39 -3.30
N PHE A 59 11.63 -8.93 -4.51
CA PHE A 59 12.75 -9.59 -5.17
C PHE A 59 13.68 -8.63 -5.92
N GLU A 60 13.12 -7.65 -6.64
CA GLU A 60 13.90 -6.78 -7.53
C GLU A 60 14.44 -5.53 -6.82
N LEU A 61 13.69 -4.94 -5.89
CA LEU A 61 14.06 -3.65 -5.30
C LEU A 61 14.97 -3.78 -4.07
N GLY A 62 15.26 -5.00 -3.63
CA GLY A 62 16.16 -5.26 -2.50
C GLY A 62 15.80 -4.49 -1.23
N MET A 63 14.55 -4.01 -1.11
CA MET A 63 14.09 -3.20 0.02
C MET A 63 14.10 -4.06 1.27
N ARG A 64 15.23 -4.01 1.97
CA ARG A 64 15.35 -4.37 3.37
C ARG A 64 15.10 -3.08 4.12
N ASN A 65 13.93 -2.94 4.72
CA ASN A 65 13.79 -1.94 5.76
C ASN A 65 14.80 -2.32 6.85
N ASP A 66 15.70 -1.41 7.18
CA ASP A 66 16.65 -1.61 8.28
C ASP A 66 15.87 -2.02 9.53
N GLY A 67 16.19 -3.18 10.10
CA GLY A 67 15.70 -3.65 11.40
C GLY A 67 14.57 -4.67 11.40
N ASP A 68 13.65 -4.67 10.42
CA ASP A 68 12.54 -5.63 10.40
C ASP A 68 12.34 -6.24 9.01
N ALA A 69 12.37 -7.57 8.96
CA ALA A 69 12.07 -8.33 7.76
C ALA A 69 10.69 -7.91 7.23
N PHE A 70 10.70 -7.28 6.06
CA PHE A 70 9.52 -6.82 5.35
C PHE A 70 8.53 -7.96 5.11
N HIS A 71 7.51 -8.06 5.96
CA HIS A 71 6.42 -9.02 5.80
C HIS A 71 5.21 -8.30 5.20
N ILE A 72 5.23 -8.08 3.88
CA ILE A 72 3.97 -7.78 3.18
C ILE A 72 3.09 -9.03 3.33
N SER A 73 2.09 -8.95 4.20
CA SER A 73 1.04 -9.97 4.30
C SER A 73 0.07 -9.82 3.12
N ASN A 74 -0.74 -10.85 2.87
CA ASN A 74 -1.83 -10.79 1.88
C ASN A 74 -2.84 -9.65 2.20
N ASN A 75 -2.88 -9.19 3.46
CA ASN A 75 -3.68 -8.02 3.83
C ASN A 75 -3.04 -6.74 3.25
N LEU A 76 -1.74 -6.54 3.41
CA LEU A 76 -1.06 -5.36 2.87
C LEU A 76 -1.13 -5.28 1.34
N THR A 77 -0.97 -6.40 0.63
CA THR A 77 -1.09 -6.41 -0.85
C THR A 77 -2.45 -5.88 -1.28
N SER A 78 -3.50 -6.33 -0.61
CA SER A 78 -4.87 -5.98 -0.97
C SER A 78 -5.30 -4.61 -0.45
N PHE A 79 -4.67 -4.10 0.60
CA PHE A 79 -4.77 -2.71 1.00
C PHE A 79 -4.19 -1.80 -0.08
N TYR A 80 -2.96 -2.05 -0.54
CA TYR A 80 -2.32 -1.25 -1.59
C TYR A 80 -3.10 -1.24 -2.90
N ALA A 81 -3.69 -2.37 -3.29
CA ALA A 81 -4.59 -2.39 -4.45
C ALA A 81 -5.77 -1.43 -4.31
N ARG A 82 -6.32 -1.26 -3.10
CA ARG A 82 -7.42 -0.33 -2.83
C ARG A 82 -6.94 1.10 -2.78
N VAL A 83 -5.81 1.38 -2.11
CA VAL A 83 -5.19 2.71 -2.10
C VAL A 83 -4.89 3.18 -3.52
N TYR A 84 -4.31 2.32 -4.36
CA TYR A 84 -4.07 2.63 -5.77
C TYR A 84 -5.36 2.95 -6.54
N ARG A 85 -6.46 2.24 -6.26
CA ARG A 85 -7.77 2.54 -6.87
C ARG A 85 -8.39 3.85 -6.39
N LEU A 86 -7.93 4.44 -5.28
CA LEU A 86 -8.33 5.80 -4.88
C LEU A 86 -7.77 6.85 -5.85
N GLU A 87 -6.60 6.59 -6.43
CA GLU A 87 -5.91 7.44 -7.42
C GLU A 87 -6.29 7.08 -8.86
N HIS A 88 -6.58 5.79 -9.10
CA HIS A 88 -6.93 5.23 -10.41
C HIS A 88 -8.19 4.37 -10.32
N PRO A 89 -9.39 4.98 -10.26
CA PRO A 89 -10.65 4.27 -10.08
C PRO A 89 -10.92 3.14 -11.10
N GLU A 90 -10.39 3.32 -12.31
CA GLU A 90 -10.46 2.40 -13.45
C GLU A 90 -9.54 1.17 -13.34
N ALA A 91 -8.61 1.15 -12.39
CA ALA A 91 -7.64 0.07 -12.27
C ALA A 91 -8.30 -1.24 -11.87
N ASN A 92 -8.05 -2.29 -12.67
CA ASN A 92 -8.64 -3.60 -12.50
C ASN A 92 -7.76 -4.52 -11.65
N PHE A 93 -7.96 -4.51 -10.33
CA PHE A 93 -7.31 -5.44 -9.41
C PHE A 93 -8.24 -6.57 -8.99
N GLY A 94 -7.69 -7.78 -8.88
CA GLY A 94 -8.33 -8.86 -8.13
C GLY A 94 -8.28 -8.54 -6.63
N LEU A 95 -9.38 -8.06 -6.04
CA LEU A 95 -9.43 -7.66 -4.64
C LEU A 95 -9.85 -8.82 -3.72
N ARG A 96 -9.03 -9.15 -2.70
CA ARG A 96 -9.42 -9.98 -1.54
C ARG A 96 -8.71 -9.47 -0.28
N PRO A 97 -9.38 -8.80 0.67
CA PRO A 97 -10.03 -9.54 1.77
C PRO A 97 -11.36 -8.90 2.19
N THR A 98 -12.24 -9.69 2.78
CA THR A 98 -13.64 -9.31 3.05
C THR A 98 -13.78 -8.19 4.07
N TRP A 99 -12.88 -8.10 5.06
CA TRP A 99 -12.96 -7.13 6.15
C TRP A 99 -12.71 -5.69 5.66
N MET A 100 -11.86 -5.49 4.65
CA MET A 100 -11.60 -4.15 4.10
C MET A 100 -12.81 -3.56 3.38
N ASN A 101 -13.74 -4.41 2.94
CA ASN A 101 -15.00 -3.95 2.34
C ASN A 101 -15.97 -3.40 3.41
N GLN A 102 -15.65 -3.55 4.69
CA GLN A 102 -16.42 -3.05 5.82
C GLN A 102 -15.83 -1.76 6.40
N LEU A 103 -14.73 -1.24 5.82
CA LEU A 103 -14.17 0.05 6.21
C LEU A 103 -15.18 1.16 5.92
N THR A 104 -15.31 2.09 6.86
CA THR A 104 -16.22 3.24 6.74
C THR A 104 -15.63 4.32 5.83
N ASP A 105 -16.48 5.26 5.39
CA ASP A 105 -16.02 6.42 4.62
C ASP A 105 -15.00 7.24 5.40
N ASP A 106 -15.21 7.47 6.71
CA ASP A 106 -14.25 8.15 7.59
C ASP A 106 -12.87 7.48 7.59
N GLN A 107 -12.83 6.14 7.58
CA GLN A 107 -11.57 5.38 7.52
C GLN A 107 -10.89 5.53 6.16
N TRP A 108 -11.65 5.62 5.07
CA TRP A 108 -11.10 5.90 3.75
C TRP A 108 -10.62 7.34 3.62
N ASP A 109 -11.29 8.30 4.25
CA ASP A 109 -10.85 9.69 4.32
C ASP A 109 -9.52 9.80 5.07
N GLU A 110 -9.36 9.07 6.18
CA GLU A 110 -8.08 9.00 6.90
C GLU A 110 -6.96 8.41 6.02
N VAL A 111 -7.26 7.36 5.24
CA VAL A 111 -6.30 6.81 4.26
C VAL A 111 -5.92 7.85 3.20
N ARG A 112 -6.89 8.62 2.68
CA ARG A 112 -6.64 9.68 1.70
C ARG A 112 -5.76 10.79 2.28
N ASP A 113 -6.00 11.18 3.52
CA ASP A 113 -5.22 12.21 4.20
C ASP A 113 -3.77 11.77 4.44
N VAL A 114 -3.57 10.52 4.88
CA VAL A 114 -2.22 9.96 5.02
C VAL A 114 -1.54 9.87 3.66
N LEU A 115 -2.21 9.33 2.64
CA LEU A 115 -1.66 9.23 1.28
C LEU A 115 -1.23 10.61 0.75
N ARG A 116 -2.09 11.62 0.88
CA ARG A 116 -1.78 12.99 0.46
C ARG A 116 -0.55 13.54 1.19
N ARG A 117 -0.51 13.42 2.53
CA ARG A 117 0.63 13.88 3.35
C ARG A 117 1.93 13.19 2.95
N MET A 118 1.90 11.88 2.72
CA MET A 118 3.10 11.13 2.35
C MET A 118 3.59 11.50 0.95
N LYS A 119 2.69 11.70 -0.02
CA LYS A 119 3.05 12.22 -1.34
C LYS A 119 3.75 13.58 -1.24
N GLU A 120 3.20 14.51 -0.46
CA GLU A 120 3.81 15.83 -0.22
C GLU A 120 5.20 15.72 0.44
N GLN A 121 5.44 14.71 1.28
CA GLN A 121 6.73 14.53 1.95
C GLN A 121 7.79 13.83 1.11
N HIS A 122 7.39 12.86 0.28
CA HIS A 122 8.31 11.95 -0.40
C HIS A 122 8.42 12.16 -1.92
N GLU A 123 7.45 12.82 -2.54
CA GLU A 123 7.37 12.97 -4.01
C GLU A 123 7.54 14.41 -4.49
N ASN A 124 7.72 15.36 -3.58
CA ASN A 124 8.08 16.73 -3.94
C ASN A 124 9.55 16.79 -4.42
N LEU A 125 9.69 17.17 -5.70
CA LEU A 125 10.91 17.62 -6.38
C LEU A 125 11.49 18.87 -5.73
#